data_AF-A0A2J7Q1A6-F1
#
_entry.id   AF-A0A2J7Q1A6-F1
#
_cell.length_a   1.000
_cell.length_b   1.000
_cell.length_c   1.000
_cell.angle_alpha   90.00
_cell.angle_beta   90.00
_cell.angle_gamma   90.00
#
_symmetry.space_group_name_H-M   'P 1'
#
loop_
_entity.id
_entity.type
_entity.pdbx_description
1 polymer ?
#
loop_
_entity_poly.entity_id
_entity_poly.type
_entity_poly.pdbx_seq_one_letter_code
_entity_poly.pdbx_strand_id
1 'polypeptide(L)'
;MPKVKVSQKTKLQLYQWEFKGEMISTDNEILYCRVCEKTVGCEKRFQVLQHLNTNIHKENIKIQSTKSAPVQKNSILSKNPGYEQICERCPGDIGRYNDIIQHETLRVAVCGMLENETSLTIPDALSEVMDKTFLEFYDYYDSSVRKKLHLHGQHMQDPFGEERGTFQYRNILTRLQALHAKLSAKCSNIGALGDKTTSDNECSSDDSDLDQPDEPPDSVNS
;
A
#
# COMPACT_ATOMS: atom_id res chain seq x y z
N MET A 1 -14.56 -53.87 22.79
CA MET A 1 -15.01 -52.96 21.71
C MET A 1 -13.87 -52.78 20.71
N PRO A 2 -14.05 -53.09 19.41
CA PRO A 2 -13.00 -52.87 18.41
C PRO A 2 -12.77 -51.37 18.19
N LYS A 3 -11.53 -50.90 18.25
CA LYS A 3 -11.16 -49.52 17.88
C LYS A 3 -11.28 -49.37 16.36
N VAL A 4 -12.44 -48.93 15.90
CA VAL A 4 -12.67 -48.60 14.48
C VAL A 4 -11.67 -47.50 14.10
N LYS A 5 -10.81 -47.78 13.10
CA LYS A 5 -9.90 -46.77 12.54
C LYS A 5 -10.77 -45.71 11.87
N VAL A 6 -10.88 -44.54 12.50
CA VAL A 6 -11.58 -43.39 11.92
C VAL A 6 -10.89 -43.02 10.61
N SER A 7 -11.68 -42.86 9.53
CA SER A 7 -11.16 -42.48 8.22
C SER A 7 -10.41 -41.16 8.29
N GLN A 8 -9.31 -41.03 7.54
CA GLN A 8 -8.48 -39.81 7.50
C GLN A 8 -9.31 -38.57 7.16
N LYS A 9 -10.30 -38.71 6.26
CA LYS A 9 -11.26 -37.66 5.91
C LYS A 9 -12.05 -37.18 7.13
N THR A 10 -12.62 -38.11 7.91
CA THR A 10 -13.37 -37.79 9.13
C THR A 10 -12.47 -37.12 10.17
N LYS A 11 -11.22 -37.55 10.29
CA LYS A 11 -10.25 -36.97 11.23
C LYS A 11 -9.87 -35.54 10.87
N LEU A 12 -9.66 -35.25 9.59
CA LEU A 12 -9.38 -33.89 9.09
C LEU A 12 -10.57 -32.95 9.34
N GLN A 13 -11.79 -33.44 9.10
CA GLN A 13 -13.01 -32.69 9.38
C GLN A 13 -13.19 -32.41 10.88
N LEU A 14 -12.85 -33.37 11.74
CA LEU A 14 -12.85 -33.17 13.20
C LEU A 14 -11.84 -32.10 13.63
N TYR A 15 -10.62 -32.11 13.09
CA TYR A 15 -9.63 -31.06 13.39
C TYR A 15 -10.03 -29.70 12.85
N GLN A 16 -10.61 -29.65 11.65
CA GLN A 16 -11.18 -28.41 11.15
C GLN A 16 -12.26 -27.89 12.10
N TRP A 17 -13.14 -28.76 12.61
CA TRP A 17 -14.19 -28.38 13.55
C TRP A 17 -13.65 -27.91 14.90
N GLU A 18 -12.66 -28.62 15.42
CA GLU A 18 -12.06 -28.36 16.71
C GLU A 18 -11.24 -27.06 16.74
N PHE A 19 -10.53 -26.76 15.66
CA PHE A 19 -9.67 -25.59 15.53
C PHE A 19 -10.25 -24.51 14.60
N LYS A 20 -11.60 -24.46 14.45
CA LYS A 20 -12.29 -23.46 13.59
C LYS A 20 -11.88 -22.02 13.88
N GLY A 21 -11.58 -21.70 15.14
CA GLY A 21 -11.16 -20.37 15.58
C GLY A 21 -9.74 -19.99 15.16
N GLU A 22 -8.89 -20.97 14.81
CA GLU A 22 -7.46 -20.77 14.51
C GLU A 22 -7.16 -20.84 12.99
N MET A 23 -8.19 -20.62 12.17
CA MET A 23 -8.10 -20.47 10.71
C MET A 23 -7.49 -21.69 10.00
N ILE A 24 -7.86 -22.88 10.47
CA ILE A 24 -7.51 -24.15 9.83
C ILE A 24 -8.54 -24.51 8.75
N SER A 25 -8.05 -24.87 7.56
CA SER A 25 -8.81 -25.33 6.40
C SER A 25 -8.45 -26.78 6.07
N THR A 26 -9.34 -27.50 5.39
CA THR A 26 -9.04 -28.85 4.89
C THR A 26 -9.71 -29.08 3.55
N ASP A 27 -8.99 -29.75 2.65
CA ASP A 27 -9.49 -30.22 1.36
C ASP A 27 -9.72 -31.74 1.38
N ASN A 28 -9.99 -32.30 2.56
CA ASN A 28 -10.20 -33.74 2.84
C ASN A 28 -8.98 -34.65 2.62
N GLU A 29 -7.87 -34.11 2.12
CA GLU A 29 -6.58 -34.81 1.96
C GLU A 29 -5.49 -34.20 2.86
N ILE A 30 -5.45 -32.87 2.94
CA ILE A 30 -4.47 -32.11 3.72
C ILE A 30 -5.15 -31.16 4.71
N LEU A 31 -4.48 -30.91 5.84
CA LEU A 31 -4.84 -29.85 6.77
C LEU A 31 -3.99 -28.63 6.46
N TYR A 32 -4.60 -27.48 6.23
CA TYR A 32 -3.93 -26.25 5.80
C TYR A 32 -4.20 -25.13 6.80
N CYS A 33 -3.16 -24.43 7.23
CA CYS A 33 -3.32 -23.25 8.07
C CYS A 33 -3.35 -21.99 7.21
N ARG A 34 -4.46 -21.23 7.25
CA ARG A 34 -4.59 -19.97 6.50
C ARG A 34 -3.79 -18.81 7.11
N VAL A 35 -3.34 -18.94 8.35
CA VAL A 35 -2.50 -17.94 9.04
C VAL A 35 -1.03 -18.11 8.68
N CYS A 36 -0.58 -19.36 8.52
CA CYS A 36 0.81 -19.69 8.22
C CYS A 36 1.04 -20.00 6.73
N GLU A 37 -0.04 -20.08 5.95
CA GLU A 37 -0.08 -20.49 4.54
C GLU A 37 0.64 -21.83 4.25
N LYS A 38 0.60 -22.76 5.21
CA LYS A 38 1.36 -24.02 5.18
C LYS A 38 0.49 -25.22 5.48
N THR A 39 0.91 -26.36 4.95
CA THR A 39 0.35 -27.67 5.32
C THR A 39 0.76 -28.04 6.74
N VAL A 40 -0.19 -28.59 7.49
CA VAL A 40 -0.02 -28.96 8.90
C VAL A 40 -0.08 -30.48 9.01
N GLY A 41 0.88 -31.07 9.73
CA GLY A 41 0.85 -32.50 10.04
C GLY A 41 -0.41 -32.88 10.80
N CYS A 42 -1.17 -33.84 10.28
CA CYS A 42 -2.46 -34.27 10.83
C CYS A 42 -2.46 -35.75 11.29
N GLU A 43 -1.29 -36.40 11.31
CA GLU A 43 -1.15 -37.78 11.76
C GLU A 43 -1.48 -37.92 13.24
N LYS A 44 -1.16 -36.91 14.03
CA LYS A 44 -1.46 -36.86 15.47
C LYS A 44 -1.91 -35.46 15.85
N ARG A 45 -2.89 -35.38 16.74
CA ARG A 45 -3.46 -34.10 17.24
C ARG A 45 -2.38 -33.13 17.72
N PHE A 46 -1.34 -33.64 18.39
CA PHE A 46 -0.28 -32.78 18.92
C PHE A 46 0.51 -32.05 17.81
N GLN A 47 0.60 -32.59 16.59
CA GLN A 47 1.30 -31.93 15.47
C GLN A 47 0.55 -30.65 15.07
N VAL A 48 -0.78 -30.71 15.06
CA VAL A 48 -1.65 -29.54 14.85
C VAL A 48 -1.47 -28.56 16.00
N LEU A 49 -1.56 -29.03 17.24
CA LEU A 49 -1.41 -28.17 18.42
C LEU A 49 -0.03 -27.51 18.52
N GLN A 50 1.04 -28.21 18.11
CA GLN A 50 2.40 -27.68 18.08
C GLN A 50 2.50 -26.56 17.05
N HIS A 51 1.94 -26.76 15.86
CA HIS A 51 1.89 -25.73 14.81
C HIS A 51 1.20 -24.45 15.32
N LEU A 52 0.02 -24.60 15.92
CA LEU A 52 -0.77 -23.50 16.48
C LEU A 52 -0.02 -22.75 17.61
N ASN A 53 0.76 -23.49 18.39
CA ASN A 53 1.55 -22.90 19.47
C ASN A 53 2.88 -22.27 19.05
N THR A 54 3.28 -22.39 17.78
CA THR A 54 4.52 -21.78 17.29
C THR A 54 4.49 -20.26 17.42
N ASN A 55 5.66 -19.65 17.68
CA ASN A 55 5.80 -18.19 17.73
C ASN A 55 5.38 -17.55 16.40
N ILE A 56 5.71 -18.20 15.27
CA ILE A 56 5.31 -17.76 13.93
C ILE A 56 3.78 -17.67 13.80
N HIS A 57 3.05 -18.70 14.22
CA HIS A 57 1.58 -18.69 14.14
C HIS A 57 0.98 -17.58 15.01
N LYS A 58 1.48 -17.42 16.24
CA LYS A 58 1.02 -16.38 17.18
C LYS A 58 1.31 -14.96 16.68
N GLU A 59 2.46 -14.73 16.06
CA GLU A 59 2.81 -13.45 15.44
C GLU A 59 1.94 -13.15 14.22
N ASN A 60 1.70 -14.15 13.37
CA ASN A 60 0.84 -13.99 12.19
C ASN A 60 -0.62 -13.70 12.55
N ILE A 61 -1.16 -14.28 13.63
CA ILE A 61 -2.49 -13.92 14.16
C ILE A 61 -2.54 -12.43 14.53
N LYS A 62 -1.52 -11.93 15.26
CA LYS A 62 -1.45 -10.51 15.64
C LYS A 62 -1.41 -9.61 14.41
N ILE A 63 -0.62 -9.97 13.41
CA ILE A 63 -0.51 -9.23 12.14
C ILE A 63 -1.82 -9.26 11.33
N GLN A 64 -2.59 -10.35 11.37
CA GLN A 64 -3.90 -10.41 10.70
C GLN A 64 -4.96 -9.56 11.43
N SER A 65 -4.95 -9.52 12.76
CA SER A 65 -5.88 -8.68 13.53
C SER A 65 -5.73 -7.17 13.28
N THR A 66 -4.54 -6.71 12.87
CA THR A 66 -4.27 -5.28 12.58
C THR A 66 -4.52 -4.86 11.13
N LYS A 67 -4.87 -5.80 10.23
CA LYS A 67 -5.02 -5.55 8.78
C LYS A 67 -6.46 -5.32 8.32
N SER A 68 -7.43 -5.16 9.23
CA SER A 68 -8.86 -5.02 8.92
C SER A 68 -9.33 -3.61 8.55
N ALA A 69 -8.44 -2.66 8.22
CA ALA A 69 -8.83 -1.41 7.58
C ALA A 69 -8.81 -1.55 6.03
N PRO A 70 -9.85 -1.12 5.30
CA PRO A 70 -9.96 -1.35 3.87
C PRO A 70 -9.05 -0.38 3.10
N VAL A 71 -7.85 -0.82 2.72
CA VAL A 71 -7.00 -0.11 1.74
C VAL A 71 -7.24 -0.71 0.36
N GLN A 72 -7.56 0.18 -0.58
CA GLN A 72 -7.81 -0.09 -1.98
C GLN A 72 -6.64 -0.88 -2.61
N LYS A 73 -7.00 -1.87 -3.43
CA LYS A 73 -6.10 -2.88 -3.99
C LYS A 73 -5.13 -2.30 -5.02
N ASN A 74 -3.93 -1.91 -4.58
CA ASN A 74 -2.70 -1.97 -5.38
C ASN A 74 -1.74 -2.97 -4.73
N SER A 75 -2.10 -4.27 -4.79
CA SER A 75 -1.50 -5.33 -3.98
C SER A 75 -0.15 -5.90 -4.46
N ILE A 76 0.48 -5.33 -5.50
CA ILE A 76 1.78 -5.82 -5.97
C ILE A 76 2.94 -5.02 -5.39
N LEU A 77 2.72 -3.75 -5.02
CA LEU A 77 3.81 -2.85 -4.59
C LEU A 77 4.02 -2.80 -3.06
N SER A 78 3.06 -3.23 -2.24
CA SER A 78 3.15 -3.04 -0.77
C SER A 78 3.46 -4.29 0.06
N LYS A 79 3.71 -5.43 -0.56
CA LYS A 79 4.20 -6.63 0.15
C LYS A 79 5.26 -7.30 -0.71
N ASN A 80 6.52 -7.03 -0.39
CA ASN A 80 7.73 -7.77 -0.78
C ASN A 80 7.54 -8.70 -2.00
N PRO A 81 7.93 -8.27 -3.22
CA PRO A 81 7.95 -9.16 -4.37
C PRO A 81 9.05 -10.20 -4.14
N GLY A 82 8.71 -11.34 -3.54
CA GLY A 82 9.66 -12.40 -3.22
C GLY A 82 9.46 -13.13 -1.89
N TYR A 83 8.27 -13.10 -1.26
CA TYR A 83 8.03 -13.84 -0.01
C TYR A 83 7.89 -15.37 -0.18
N GLU A 84 8.47 -15.98 -1.22
CA GLU A 84 8.70 -17.43 -1.22
C GLU A 84 9.84 -17.77 -0.25
N GLN A 85 9.57 -17.65 1.05
CA GLN A 85 10.35 -18.25 2.13
C GLN A 85 11.88 -18.26 1.93
N ILE A 86 12.46 -17.13 1.54
CA ILE A 86 13.90 -16.95 1.54
C ILE A 86 14.26 -16.59 2.98
N CYS A 87 14.59 -17.58 3.80
CA CYS A 87 15.41 -17.32 4.98
C CYS A 87 16.61 -16.50 4.47
N GLU A 88 16.82 -15.29 5.01
CA GLU A 88 17.96 -14.46 4.63
C GLU A 88 19.21 -15.34 4.61
N ARG A 89 19.94 -15.39 3.48
CA ARG A 89 21.16 -16.20 3.40
C ARG A 89 22.16 -15.68 4.44
N CYS A 90 22.18 -14.36 4.61
CA CYS A 90 22.90 -13.64 5.65
C CYS A 90 21.97 -12.63 6.34
N PRO A 91 22.06 -12.45 7.68
CA PRO A 91 21.28 -11.44 8.39
C PRO A 91 21.39 -10.04 7.73
N GLY A 92 20.25 -9.42 7.46
CA GLY A 92 20.18 -8.08 6.85
C GLY A 92 20.12 -8.05 5.33
N ASP A 93 20.08 -9.21 4.66
CA ASP A 93 19.89 -9.28 3.20
C ASP A 93 18.59 -8.61 2.75
N ILE A 94 17.47 -8.84 3.44
CA ILE A 94 16.18 -8.22 3.08
C ILE A 94 16.25 -6.72 3.27
N GLY A 95 16.90 -6.26 4.35
CA GLY A 95 17.11 -4.84 4.61
C GLY A 95 17.88 -4.15 3.48
N ARG A 96 19.02 -4.73 3.10
CA ARG A 96 19.86 -4.22 1.99
C ARG A 96 19.12 -4.23 0.66
N TYR A 97 18.42 -5.31 0.34
CA TYR A 97 17.62 -5.39 -0.88
C TYR A 97 16.53 -4.32 -0.90
N ASN A 98 15.80 -4.14 0.20
CA ASN A 98 14.79 -3.10 0.30
C ASN A 98 15.37 -1.69 0.14
N ASP A 99 16.58 -1.44 0.64
CA ASP A 99 17.28 -0.17 0.45
C ASP A 99 17.61 0.08 -1.03
N ILE A 100 18.05 -0.95 -1.75
CA ILE A 100 18.31 -0.92 -3.20
C ILE A 100 17.01 -0.62 -3.96
N ILE A 101 15.94 -1.36 -3.68
CA ILE A 101 14.65 -1.17 -4.36
C ILE A 101 14.09 0.23 -4.11
N GLN A 102 14.18 0.72 -2.87
CA GLN A 102 13.74 2.08 -2.55
C GLN A 102 14.58 3.14 -3.28
N HIS A 103 15.91 2.96 -3.35
CA HIS A 103 16.77 3.86 -4.12
C HIS A 103 16.37 3.91 -5.60
N GLU A 104 16.22 2.75 -6.23
CA GLU A 104 15.90 2.65 -7.65
C GLU A 104 14.50 3.18 -7.97
N THR A 105 13.54 2.95 -7.07
CA THR A 105 12.19 3.53 -7.19
C THR A 105 12.24 5.06 -7.20
N LEU A 106 12.98 5.67 -6.27
CA LEU A 106 13.14 7.13 -6.21
C LEU A 106 13.89 7.69 -7.43
N ARG A 107 14.95 7.01 -7.85
CA ARG A 107 15.80 7.44 -8.97
C ARG A 107 15.07 7.35 -10.31
N VAL A 108 14.42 6.23 -10.59
CA VAL A 108 13.86 5.91 -11.91
C VAL A 108 12.37 6.21 -11.96
N ALA A 109 11.59 5.63 -11.06
CA ALA A 109 10.13 5.71 -11.12
C ALA A 109 9.58 7.06 -10.65
N VAL A 110 10.32 7.79 -9.80
CA VAL A 110 9.93 9.16 -9.39
C VAL A 110 10.68 10.18 -10.24
N CYS A 111 11.99 10.33 -10.05
CA CYS A 111 12.74 11.39 -10.75
C CYS A 111 12.77 11.15 -12.27
N GLY A 112 13.11 9.94 -12.71
CA GLY A 112 13.22 9.62 -14.14
C GLY A 112 11.90 9.75 -14.91
N MET A 113 10.77 9.38 -14.28
CA MET A 113 9.45 9.54 -14.90
C MET A 113 9.03 11.02 -15.00
N LEU A 114 9.27 11.84 -13.98
CA LEU A 114 8.91 13.27 -13.97
C LEU A 114 9.82 14.11 -14.87
N GLU A 115 11.08 13.73 -15.01
CA GLU A 115 12.03 14.37 -15.92
C GLU A 115 11.89 13.87 -17.36
N ASN A 116 11.06 12.83 -17.57
CA ASN A 116 10.88 12.12 -18.84
C ASN A 116 12.19 11.64 -19.48
N GLU A 117 13.13 11.13 -18.66
CA GLU A 117 14.43 10.63 -19.13
C GLU A 117 14.28 9.47 -20.13
N THR A 118 13.23 8.67 -19.96
CA THR A 118 12.92 7.53 -20.84
C THR A 118 12.35 7.97 -22.20
N SER A 119 12.19 9.29 -22.44
CA SER A 119 11.64 9.85 -23.68
C SER A 119 10.30 9.21 -24.09
N LEU A 120 9.47 8.89 -23.10
CA LEU A 120 8.17 8.27 -23.34
C LEU A 120 7.15 9.35 -23.68
N THR A 121 6.25 9.03 -24.61
CA THR A 121 5.06 9.83 -24.88
C THR A 121 4.01 9.50 -23.82
N ILE A 122 3.99 10.29 -22.75
CA ILE A 122 3.02 10.16 -21.67
C ILE A 122 1.83 11.08 -21.97
N PRO A 123 0.58 10.58 -21.97
CA PRO A 123 -0.60 11.42 -22.15
C PRO A 123 -0.68 12.55 -21.11
N ASP A 124 -1.05 13.77 -21.55
CA ASP A 124 -1.06 14.98 -20.71
C ASP A 124 -1.89 14.81 -19.43
N ALA A 125 -3.05 14.15 -19.53
CA ALA A 125 -3.91 13.86 -18.39
C ALA A 125 -3.20 13.01 -17.30
N LEU A 126 -2.35 12.06 -17.70
CA LEU A 126 -1.56 11.26 -16.75
C LEU A 126 -0.38 12.07 -16.21
N SER A 127 0.23 12.92 -17.03
CA SER A 127 1.29 13.82 -16.58
C SER A 127 0.81 14.78 -15.50
N GLU A 128 -0.39 15.35 -15.64
CA GLU A 128 -0.95 16.24 -14.63
C GLU A 128 -1.22 15.54 -13.30
N VAL A 129 -1.70 14.28 -13.35
CA VAL A 129 -1.90 13.48 -12.15
C VAL A 129 -0.56 13.16 -11.48
N MET A 130 0.46 12.80 -12.26
CA MET A 130 1.82 12.57 -11.72
C MET A 130 2.39 13.82 -11.04
N ASP A 131 2.26 14.99 -11.67
CA ASP A 131 2.74 16.26 -11.11
C ASP A 131 2.06 16.56 -9.76
N LYS A 132 0.73 16.41 -9.69
CA LYS A 132 -0.05 16.63 -8.46
C LYS A 132 0.32 15.64 -7.36
N THR A 133 0.31 14.35 -7.67
CA THR A 133 0.66 13.28 -6.73
C THR A 133 2.10 13.43 -6.23
N PHE A 134 3.03 13.85 -7.08
CA PHE A 134 4.41 14.12 -6.66
C PHE A 134 4.49 15.21 -5.59
N LEU A 135 3.78 16.33 -5.78
CA LEU A 135 3.76 17.43 -4.82
C LEU A 135 3.15 16.98 -3.48
N GLU A 136 2.07 16.18 -3.51
CA GLU A 136 1.44 15.63 -2.30
C GLU A 136 2.38 14.73 -1.48
N PHE A 137 3.23 13.96 -2.16
CA PHE A 137 4.17 13.03 -1.51
C PHE A 137 5.60 13.56 -1.36
N TYR A 138 5.85 14.83 -1.70
CA TYR A 138 7.20 15.40 -1.73
C TYR A 138 7.93 15.28 -0.38
N ASP A 139 7.28 15.64 0.73
CA ASP A 139 7.87 15.58 2.07
C ASP A 139 8.24 14.14 2.46
N TYR A 140 7.46 13.16 2.01
CA TYR A 140 7.77 11.75 2.21
C TYR A 140 9.04 11.35 1.44
N TYR A 141 9.19 11.78 0.19
CA TYR A 141 10.39 11.49 -0.60
C TYR A 141 11.63 12.18 -0.04
N ASP A 142 11.55 13.48 0.28
CA ASP A 142 12.67 14.25 0.85
C ASP A 142 13.13 13.65 2.19
N SER A 143 12.19 13.35 3.10
CA SER A 143 12.52 12.72 4.39
C SER A 143 13.11 11.31 4.22
N SER A 144 12.61 10.51 3.27
CA SER A 144 13.13 9.17 2.98
C SER A 144 14.58 9.22 2.46
N VAL A 145 14.87 10.16 1.56
CA VAL A 145 16.23 10.36 1.03
C VAL A 145 17.18 10.87 2.10
N ARG A 146 16.77 11.84 2.92
CA ARG A 146 17.60 12.40 4.00
C ARG A 146 18.01 11.36 5.04
N LYS A 147 17.09 10.47 5.42
CA LYS A 147 17.38 9.37 6.36
C LYS A 147 18.50 8.45 5.85
N LYS A 148 18.62 8.29 4.52
CA LYS A 148 19.57 7.40 3.86
C LYS A 148 20.77 8.10 3.25
N LEU A 149 20.96 9.39 3.53
CA LEU A 149 22.08 10.16 2.97
C LEU A 149 23.45 9.59 3.35
N HIS A 150 23.54 8.91 4.50
CA HIS A 150 24.74 8.23 4.97
C HIS A 150 25.17 7.04 4.08
N LEU A 151 24.25 6.48 3.29
CA LEU A 151 24.54 5.39 2.35
C LEU A 151 25.16 5.89 1.04
N HIS A 152 25.17 7.21 0.80
CA HIS A 152 25.69 7.75 -0.45
C HIS A 152 27.14 7.35 -0.73
N GLY A 153 27.40 6.87 -1.95
CA GLY A 153 28.70 6.36 -2.39
C GLY A 153 28.98 4.91 -2.00
N GLN A 154 28.15 4.30 -1.15
CA GLN A 154 28.29 2.88 -0.80
C GLN A 154 27.84 1.99 -1.96
N HIS A 155 28.51 0.85 -2.14
CA HIS A 155 28.16 -0.14 -3.16
C HIS A 155 26.86 -0.87 -2.78
N MET A 156 25.96 -1.02 -3.75
CA MET A 156 24.73 -1.79 -3.58
C MET A 156 25.06 -3.28 -3.53
N GLN A 157 24.75 -3.92 -2.40
CA GLN A 157 24.97 -5.36 -2.22
C GLN A 157 23.66 -6.10 -2.44
N ASP A 158 23.44 -6.54 -3.67
CA ASP A 158 22.26 -7.31 -4.04
C ASP A 158 22.41 -8.78 -3.56
N PRO A 159 21.50 -9.32 -2.73
CA PRO A 159 21.52 -10.73 -2.32
C PRO A 159 21.41 -11.74 -3.47
N PHE A 160 20.92 -11.31 -4.64
CA PHE A 160 20.83 -12.12 -5.86
C PHE A 160 22.10 -12.08 -6.72
N GLY A 161 23.08 -11.27 -6.34
CA GLY A 161 24.39 -11.20 -7.01
C GLY A 161 24.44 -10.29 -8.23
N GLU A 162 23.44 -9.45 -8.47
CA GLU A 162 23.45 -8.48 -9.55
C GLU A 162 24.27 -7.22 -9.19
N GLU A 163 25.04 -6.72 -10.16
CA GLU A 163 25.79 -5.47 -10.02
C GLU A 163 24.86 -4.27 -10.26
N ARG A 164 24.42 -3.62 -9.17
CA ARG A 164 23.48 -2.48 -9.20
C ARG A 164 24.16 -1.10 -9.10
N GLY A 165 25.48 -1.06 -8.92
CA GLY A 165 26.26 0.17 -8.79
C GLY A 165 26.32 0.71 -7.36
N THR A 166 26.27 2.03 -7.19
CA THR A 166 26.42 2.71 -5.88
C THR A 166 25.21 3.58 -5.56
N PHE A 167 24.93 3.76 -4.27
CA PHE A 167 23.86 4.64 -3.82
C PHE A 167 24.18 6.11 -4.11
N GLN A 168 23.27 6.82 -4.78
CA GLN A 168 23.43 8.20 -5.24
C GLN A 168 22.41 9.15 -4.60
N TYR A 169 22.15 9.00 -3.30
CA TYR A 169 21.12 9.79 -2.59
C TYR A 169 21.30 11.32 -2.68
N ARG A 170 22.53 11.85 -2.74
CA ARG A 170 22.76 13.30 -2.95
C ARG A 170 22.25 13.79 -4.31
N ASN A 171 22.45 12.98 -5.36
CA ASN A 171 21.98 13.31 -6.70
C ASN A 171 20.45 13.25 -6.75
N ILE A 172 19.86 12.21 -6.16
CA ILE A 172 18.40 12.08 -6.04
C ILE A 172 17.80 13.26 -5.27
N LEU A 173 18.40 13.67 -4.14
CA LEU A 173 17.93 14.81 -3.36
C LEU A 173 17.92 16.10 -4.18
N THR A 174 19.00 16.33 -4.94
CA THR A 174 19.13 17.51 -5.81
C THR A 174 18.06 17.50 -6.91
N ARG A 175 17.82 16.35 -7.54
CA ARG A 175 16.77 16.16 -8.55
C ARG A 175 15.37 16.39 -8.00
N LEU A 176 15.05 15.80 -6.84
CA LEU A 176 13.77 15.99 -6.16
C LEU A 176 13.50 17.47 -5.86
N GLN A 177 14.49 18.19 -5.32
CA GLN A 177 14.36 19.61 -5.00
C GLN A 177 14.17 20.46 -6.26
N ALA A 178 14.91 20.17 -7.33
CA ALA A 178 14.76 20.86 -8.61
C ALA A 178 13.38 20.61 -9.24
N LEU A 179 12.89 19.37 -9.20
CA LEU A 179 11.54 19.00 -9.66
C LEU A 179 10.46 19.71 -8.85
N HIS A 180 10.58 19.74 -7.53
CA HIS A 180 9.62 20.43 -6.67
C HIS A 180 9.59 21.94 -6.94
N ALA A 181 10.75 22.58 -7.09
CA ALA A 181 10.82 24.00 -7.47
C ALA A 181 10.17 24.26 -8.84
N LYS A 182 10.42 23.39 -9.83
CA LYS A 182 9.85 23.50 -11.18
C LYS A 182 8.33 23.33 -11.17
N LEU A 183 7.82 22.32 -10.47
CA LEU A 183 6.39 21.99 -10.44
C LEU A 183 5.58 22.96 -9.57
N SER A 184 6.14 23.41 -8.44
CA SER A 184 5.50 24.45 -7.62
C SER A 184 5.34 25.76 -8.40
N ALA A 185 6.37 26.19 -9.14
CA ALA A 185 6.28 27.36 -10.01
C ALA A 185 5.26 27.18 -11.15
N LYS A 186 5.18 25.99 -11.75
CA LYS A 186 4.18 25.65 -12.78
C LYS A 186 2.76 25.77 -12.22
N CYS A 187 2.52 25.30 -10.99
CA CYS A 187 1.20 25.35 -10.36
C CYS A 187 0.76 26.79 -10.04
N SER A 188 1.69 27.67 -9.60
CA SER A 188 1.39 29.09 -9.36
C SER A 188 1.01 29.84 -10.64
N ASN A 189 1.56 29.46 -11.80
CA ASN A 189 1.26 30.11 -13.08
C ASN A 189 -0.09 29.71 -13.68
N ILE A 190 -0.56 28.48 -13.43
CA ILE A 190 -1.86 28.00 -13.93
C ILE A 190 -3.02 28.70 -13.21
N GLY A 191 -2.85 29.06 -11.93
CA GLY A 191 -3.86 29.83 -11.17
C GLY A 191 -4.06 31.27 -11.67
N ALA A 192 -3.12 31.84 -12.41
CA ALA A 192 -3.19 33.23 -12.88
C ALA A 192 -3.83 33.41 -14.28
N LEU A 193 -4.05 32.33 -15.04
CA LEU A 193 -4.63 32.39 -16.39
C LEU A 193 -6.11 31.97 -16.44
N GLY A 194 -6.71 31.60 -15.30
CA GLY A 194 -8.08 31.12 -15.19
C GLY A 194 -9.16 32.18 -14.92
N ASP A 195 -8.82 33.46 -14.80
CA ASP A 195 -9.79 34.54 -14.53
C ASP A 195 -9.74 35.63 -15.62
N LYS A 196 -10.19 35.26 -16.82
CA LYS A 196 -10.50 36.22 -17.89
C LYS A 196 -11.41 35.61 -18.96
N THR A 197 -12.61 35.21 -18.56
CA THR A 197 -13.73 35.05 -19.50
C THR A 197 -14.99 35.66 -18.91
N THR A 198 -15.21 36.92 -19.27
CA THR A 198 -16.52 37.60 -19.45
C THR A 198 -17.49 37.57 -18.26
N SER A 199 -17.28 38.49 -17.32
CA SER A 199 -18.36 39.23 -16.67
C SER A 199 -18.93 40.18 -17.72
N ASP A 200 -20.08 39.87 -18.29
CA ASP A 200 -21.03 40.84 -18.87
C ASP A 200 -22.35 40.08 -19.14
N ASN A 201 -23.28 40.14 -18.20
CA ASN A 201 -24.70 39.98 -18.51
C ASN A 201 -25.54 40.65 -17.40
N GLU A 202 -25.65 41.98 -17.48
CA GLU A 202 -26.80 42.68 -16.91
C GLU A 202 -27.93 42.68 -17.95
N CYS A 203 -29.10 42.15 -17.58
CA CYS A 203 -30.36 42.52 -18.21
C CYS A 203 -31.44 42.59 -17.14
N SER A 204 -31.68 43.84 -16.72
CA SER A 204 -32.86 44.32 -16.01
C SER A 204 -34.15 43.94 -16.74
N SER A 205 -35.17 43.50 -16.00
CA SER A 205 -36.42 44.26 -15.82
C SER A 205 -37.62 43.41 -15.36
N ASP A 206 -38.29 43.96 -14.35
CA ASP A 206 -39.74 44.00 -14.07
C ASP A 206 -40.41 42.71 -13.52
N ASP A 207 -40.88 42.65 -12.27
CA ASP A 207 -41.99 43.38 -11.59
C ASP A 207 -43.22 42.44 -11.49
N SER A 208 -43.62 42.08 -10.25
CA SER A 208 -44.99 41.80 -9.78
C SER A 208 -44.97 41.22 -8.36
N ASP A 209 -44.99 42.11 -7.38
CA ASP A 209 -45.99 42.20 -6.29
C ASP A 209 -46.77 40.93 -5.84
N LEU A 210 -46.72 40.61 -4.54
CA LEU A 210 -47.87 40.59 -3.59
C LEU A 210 -47.66 39.73 -2.32
N ASP A 211 -47.86 40.41 -1.18
CA ASP A 211 -48.39 39.98 0.13
C ASP A 211 -47.59 39.03 1.08
N GLN A 212 -47.05 39.65 2.13
CA GLN A 212 -47.19 39.19 3.54
C GLN A 212 -48.55 39.70 4.08
N PRO A 213 -49.07 39.31 5.27
CA PRO A 213 -48.59 38.42 6.34
C PRO A 213 -49.63 37.33 6.69
N ASP A 214 -49.40 36.36 7.59
CA ASP A 214 -49.85 36.45 9.00
C ASP A 214 -49.49 35.15 9.76
N GLU A 215 -48.90 35.32 10.95
CA GLU A 215 -49.02 34.40 12.10
C GLU A 215 -50.25 34.82 12.95
N PRO A 216 -50.66 34.14 14.04
CA PRO A 216 -50.74 32.71 14.45
C PRO A 216 -52.23 32.44 14.87
N PRO A 217 -52.66 31.63 15.90
CA PRO A 217 -52.07 30.62 16.79
C PRO A 217 -52.96 29.34 16.97
N ASP A 218 -52.68 28.57 18.04
CA ASP A 218 -53.49 27.54 18.73
C ASP A 218 -53.39 26.10 18.21
N SER A 219 -52.82 25.15 18.96
CA SER A 219 -53.22 24.57 20.26
C SER A 219 -54.38 23.55 20.17
N VAL A 220 -54.12 22.40 20.83
CA VAL A 220 -55.06 21.38 21.34
C VAL A 220 -55.43 20.16 20.46
N ASN A 221 -55.35 19.00 21.14
CA ASN A 221 -56.00 17.69 20.97
C ASN A 221 -55.27 16.66 20.09
N SER A 222 -55.07 15.40 20.51
CA SER A 222 -55.33 14.66 21.76
C SER A 222 -54.39 13.45 21.81
#